data_AF-A0A7G2IMW2-F1
#
_entry.id   AF-A0A7G2IMW2-F1
#
_cell.length_a   1.000
_cell.length_b   1.000
_cell.length_c   1.000
_cell.angle_alpha   90.00
_cell.angle_beta   90.00
_cell.angle_gamma   90.00
#
_symmetry.space_group_name_H-M   'P 1'
#
loop_
_entity.id
_entity.type
_entity.pdbx_description
1 polymer ?
#
loop_
_entity_poly.entity_id
_entity_poly.type
_entity_poly.pdbx_seq_one_letter_code
_entity_poly.pdbx_strand_id
1 'polypeptide(L)'
;MKEPEPPKGFRDLFDKLPQFKQVLNMPTKRLRGAPCQQKIYSGDDVDLNRIPIMTCWPEDAAPLITWGLTVTRGPHKERQNLGIYRQQLIGKNKLIMRWLSHRGGALDYQEWCAAHPGERFPVSVALGADPATILGAVTPVPDTLSEYAFAGLLRGTKTEVVKCISNDLEVPASAEIVLEGYIEPGELAPEGPYGDHTGYYNEVDNFPVFTVTHITQREDAIYHSTYTGRPPDEPAVLGVALNEVFVPILQKQFPEIVDFYLPPEGCSYRLAVVTMKKQYAGHAKRVMMGVWSFLRQFMYTKFVIVCDDDVTRATGMM
;
A
#
# COMPACT_ATOMS: atom_id res chain seq x y z
N MET A 1 11.93 -6.18 13.58
CA MET A 1 11.20 -6.42 14.84
C MET A 1 11.91 -7.54 15.60
N LYS A 2 12.12 -7.42 16.91
CA LYS A 2 12.53 -8.59 17.71
C LYS A 2 11.29 -9.44 17.96
N GLU A 3 11.39 -10.75 17.77
CA GLU A 3 10.40 -11.69 18.28
C GLU A 3 10.26 -11.48 19.80
N PRO A 4 9.04 -11.46 20.37
CA PRO A 4 8.87 -11.21 21.79
C PRO A 4 9.41 -12.39 22.60
N GLU A 5 10.48 -12.16 23.38
CA GLU A 5 10.97 -13.13 24.35
C GLU A 5 10.02 -13.26 25.55
N PRO A 6 9.74 -14.47 26.04
CA PRO A 6 8.84 -14.69 27.16
C PRO A 6 9.35 -13.97 28.43
N PRO A 7 8.44 -13.37 29.23
CA PRO A 7 8.83 -12.57 30.39
C PRO A 7 9.50 -13.44 31.46
N LYS A 8 10.61 -12.94 32.02
CA LYS A 8 11.43 -13.68 33.00
C LYS A 8 10.90 -13.55 34.44
N GLY A 9 9.79 -12.84 34.66
CA GLY A 9 9.15 -12.70 35.98
C GLY A 9 7.95 -11.75 36.02
N PHE A 10 7.29 -11.63 37.18
CA PHE A 10 6.05 -10.86 37.35
C PHE A 10 6.18 -9.34 37.12
N ARG A 11 7.34 -8.72 37.42
CA ARG A 11 7.59 -7.29 37.11
C ARG A 11 7.79 -7.05 35.61
N ASP A 12 8.55 -7.92 34.94
CA ASP A 12 8.77 -7.89 33.48
C ASP A 12 7.46 -8.14 32.70
N LEU A 13 6.52 -8.89 33.28
CA LEU A 13 5.17 -9.06 32.75
C LEU A 13 4.35 -7.76 32.78
N PHE A 14 4.44 -6.96 33.86
CA PHE A 14 3.77 -5.66 33.96
C PHE A 14 4.37 -4.59 33.03
N ASP A 15 5.69 -4.60 32.85
CA ASP A 15 6.38 -3.67 31.93
C ASP A 15 6.14 -4.04 30.45
N LYS A 16 5.99 -5.34 30.13
CA LYS A 16 5.63 -5.83 28.79
C LYS A 16 4.13 -5.87 28.52
N LEU A 17 3.28 -5.65 29.53
CA LEU A 17 1.82 -5.68 29.43
C LEU A 17 1.25 -4.71 28.36
N PRO A 18 1.82 -3.50 28.16
CA PRO A 18 1.43 -2.63 27.04
C PRO A 18 1.80 -3.20 25.67
N GLN A 19 2.96 -3.86 25.54
CA GLN A 19 3.38 -4.55 24.31
C GLN A 19 2.51 -5.77 24.03
N PHE A 20 2.13 -6.52 25.07
CA PHE A 20 1.17 -7.63 24.98
C PHE A 20 -0.24 -7.14 24.57
N LYS A 21 -0.70 -5.98 25.09
CA LYS A 21 -1.96 -5.37 24.66
C LYS A 21 -1.96 -4.98 23.17
N GLN A 22 -0.83 -4.52 22.65
CA GLN A 22 -0.70 -4.21 21.22
C GLN A 22 -0.77 -5.48 20.35
N VAL A 23 -0.13 -6.59 20.77
CA VAL A 23 -0.21 -7.88 20.06
C VAL A 23 -1.66 -8.40 19.98
N LEU A 24 -2.48 -8.14 21.01
CA LEU A 24 -3.91 -8.53 21.00
C LEU A 24 -4.73 -7.81 19.92
N ASN A 25 -4.24 -6.71 19.35
CA ASN A 25 -4.92 -5.95 18.29
C ASN A 25 -4.54 -6.40 16.86
N MET A 26 -3.59 -7.32 16.72
CA MET A 26 -3.13 -7.82 15.42
C MET A 26 -4.17 -8.66 14.64
N PRO A 27 -4.95 -9.58 15.24
CA PRO A 27 -5.90 -10.36 14.44
C PRO A 27 -7.08 -9.50 14.00
N THR A 28 -7.64 -9.80 12.83
CA THR A 28 -8.86 -9.15 12.34
C THR A 28 -10.06 -9.54 13.21
N LYS A 29 -11.05 -8.64 13.28
CA LYS A 29 -12.36 -8.93 13.86
C LYS A 29 -13.36 -9.10 12.73
N ARG A 30 -13.65 -10.35 12.38
CA ARG A 30 -14.61 -10.67 11.32
C ARG A 30 -16.05 -10.44 11.80
N LEU A 31 -16.78 -9.60 11.07
CA LEU A 31 -18.20 -9.34 11.29
C LEU A 31 -19.07 -10.25 10.40
N ARG A 32 -20.35 -10.40 10.78
CA ARG A 32 -21.34 -11.16 9.99
C ARG A 32 -22.02 -10.32 8.91
N GLY A 33 -22.14 -9.02 9.13
CA GLY A 33 -22.68 -8.04 8.19
C GLY A 33 -21.98 -6.71 8.41
N ALA A 34 -21.96 -5.86 7.39
CA ALA A 34 -21.15 -4.66 7.37
C ALA A 34 -21.83 -3.53 6.59
N PRO A 35 -21.58 -2.25 6.96
CA PRO A 35 -22.05 -1.10 6.20
C PRO A 35 -21.70 -1.15 4.71
N CYS A 36 -20.51 -1.63 4.35
CA CYS A 36 -20.08 -1.72 2.95
C CYS A 36 -20.95 -2.66 2.10
N GLN A 37 -21.85 -3.44 2.69
CA GLN A 37 -22.74 -4.39 2.00
C GLN A 37 -24.22 -3.97 2.05
N GLN A 38 -24.53 -2.70 2.33
CA GLN A 38 -25.91 -2.21 2.39
C GLN A 38 -26.61 -2.20 1.03
N LYS A 39 -25.91 -1.76 -0.03
CA LYS A 39 -26.36 -1.81 -1.42
C LYS A 39 -25.46 -2.77 -2.20
N ILE A 40 -26.07 -3.69 -2.95
CA ILE A 40 -25.35 -4.73 -3.70
C ILE A 40 -25.86 -4.71 -5.15
N TYR A 41 -24.94 -4.59 -6.09
CA TYR A 41 -25.16 -4.75 -7.53
C TYR A 41 -24.32 -5.93 -8.01
N SER A 42 -24.88 -6.83 -8.79
CA SER A 42 -24.19 -8.05 -9.23
C SER A 42 -24.57 -8.42 -10.67
N GLY A 43 -23.68 -9.11 -11.38
CA GLY A 43 -23.94 -9.56 -12.75
C GLY A 43 -24.19 -8.37 -13.68
N ASP A 44 -25.33 -8.38 -14.39
CA ASP A 44 -25.66 -7.37 -15.40
C ASP A 44 -25.92 -5.97 -14.83
N ASP A 45 -26.21 -5.86 -13.53
CA ASP A 45 -26.45 -4.59 -12.83
C ASP A 45 -25.16 -3.85 -12.47
N VAL A 46 -24.00 -4.51 -12.58
CA VAL A 46 -22.69 -3.88 -12.35
C VAL A 46 -22.41 -2.86 -13.44
N ASP A 47 -22.24 -1.59 -13.04
CA ASP A 47 -21.89 -0.50 -13.94
C ASP A 47 -20.95 0.49 -13.24
N LEU A 48 -19.66 0.37 -13.55
CA LEU A 48 -18.59 1.23 -13.02
C LEU A 48 -18.74 2.69 -13.44
N ASN A 49 -19.48 2.99 -14.52
CA ASN A 49 -19.70 4.37 -14.98
C ASN A 49 -20.59 5.17 -14.01
N ARG A 50 -21.23 4.50 -13.04
CA ARG A 50 -21.98 5.16 -11.96
C ARG A 50 -21.08 5.71 -10.84
N ILE A 51 -19.85 5.21 -10.74
CA ILE A 51 -18.85 5.72 -9.81
C ILE A 51 -18.19 6.94 -10.50
N PRO A 52 -18.00 8.07 -9.80
CA PRO A 52 -17.37 9.26 -10.37
C PRO A 52 -15.85 9.10 -10.48
N ILE A 53 -15.40 8.07 -11.21
CA ILE A 53 -13.99 7.79 -11.45
C ILE A 53 -13.40 8.98 -12.22
N MET A 54 -12.29 9.52 -11.72
CA MET A 54 -11.71 10.75 -12.25
C MET A 54 -10.73 10.44 -13.39
N THR A 55 -10.66 11.37 -14.34
CA THR A 55 -9.50 11.52 -15.24
C THR A 55 -8.59 12.59 -14.66
N CYS A 56 -7.30 12.31 -14.49
CA CYS A 56 -6.40 13.20 -13.74
C CYS A 56 -5.77 14.27 -14.63
N TRP A 57 -5.36 13.90 -15.85
CA TRP A 57 -4.65 14.76 -16.78
C TRP A 57 -5.26 14.74 -18.20
N PRO A 58 -5.02 15.79 -19.02
CA PRO A 58 -5.65 15.92 -20.34
C PRO A 58 -5.39 14.76 -21.32
N GLU A 59 -4.21 14.15 -21.29
CA GLU A 59 -3.82 13.05 -22.20
C GLU A 59 -3.89 11.67 -21.52
N ASP A 60 -4.52 11.56 -20.35
CA ASP A 60 -4.78 10.27 -19.72
C ASP A 60 -5.74 9.42 -20.58
N ALA A 61 -5.45 8.13 -20.73
CA ALA A 61 -6.19 7.25 -21.64
C ALA A 61 -7.68 7.08 -21.29
N ALA A 62 -8.02 7.09 -19.99
CA ALA A 62 -9.39 6.91 -19.50
C ALA A 62 -9.51 7.40 -18.03
N PRO A 63 -10.71 7.31 -17.41
CA PRO A 63 -10.84 7.41 -15.96
C PRO A 63 -10.02 6.33 -15.23
N LEU A 64 -9.45 6.71 -14.08
CA LEU A 64 -8.54 5.89 -13.29
C LEU A 64 -8.94 5.83 -11.82
N ILE A 65 -9.06 4.62 -11.27
CA ILE A 65 -9.17 4.42 -9.82
C ILE A 65 -7.76 4.47 -9.21
N THR A 66 -7.58 5.33 -8.21
CA THR A 66 -6.26 5.63 -7.61
C THR A 66 -6.13 5.23 -6.14
N TRP A 67 -7.24 5.15 -5.39
CA TRP A 67 -7.25 4.79 -3.95
C TRP A 67 -7.90 3.43 -3.63
N GLY A 68 -7.82 2.47 -4.54
CA GLY A 68 -8.34 1.12 -4.34
C GLY A 68 -7.37 0.24 -3.54
N LEU A 69 -7.78 -0.20 -2.34
CA LEU A 69 -7.06 -1.24 -1.60
C LEU A 69 -7.39 -2.61 -2.19
N THR A 70 -6.52 -3.09 -3.06
CA THR A 70 -6.64 -4.39 -3.71
C THR A 70 -6.27 -5.49 -2.72
N VAL A 71 -7.20 -6.40 -2.47
CA VAL A 71 -7.08 -7.57 -1.60
C VAL A 71 -6.86 -8.80 -2.45
N THR A 72 -5.81 -9.56 -2.14
CA THR A 72 -5.49 -10.84 -2.76
C THR A 72 -5.06 -11.86 -1.72
N ARG A 73 -5.13 -13.15 -2.08
CA ARG A 73 -4.61 -14.25 -1.27
C ARG A 73 -3.94 -15.27 -2.18
N GLY A 74 -2.65 -15.52 -1.97
CA GLY A 74 -1.92 -16.59 -2.67
C GLY A 74 -2.45 -17.98 -2.27
N PRO A 75 -2.27 -19.01 -3.13
CA PRO A 75 -2.87 -20.34 -2.96
C PRO A 75 -2.31 -21.13 -1.77
N HIS A 76 -1.15 -20.74 -1.23
CA HIS A 76 -0.43 -21.46 -0.17
C HIS A 76 -0.41 -20.71 1.17
N LYS A 77 -1.08 -19.56 1.25
CA LYS A 77 -0.97 -18.63 2.38
C LYS A 77 -2.35 -18.33 2.95
N GLU A 78 -2.46 -18.32 4.27
CA GLU A 78 -3.67 -17.81 4.94
C GLU A 78 -3.71 -16.27 4.91
N ARG A 79 -2.54 -15.62 4.83
CA ARG A 79 -2.41 -14.17 4.83
C ARG A 79 -2.97 -13.55 3.55
N GLN A 80 -3.71 -12.46 3.70
CA GLN A 80 -4.15 -11.61 2.59
C GLN A 80 -3.21 -10.42 2.43
N ASN A 81 -2.86 -10.10 1.19
CA ASN A 81 -2.10 -8.91 0.83
C ASN A 81 -3.05 -7.74 0.57
N LEU A 82 -2.66 -6.55 1.02
CA LEU A 82 -3.29 -5.28 0.67
C LEU A 82 -2.32 -4.44 -0.18
N GLY A 83 -2.75 -4.02 -1.36
CA GLY A 83 -1.92 -3.19 -2.24
C GLY A 83 -2.70 -2.11 -2.96
N ILE A 84 -2.04 -0.99 -3.21
CA ILE A 84 -2.59 0.10 -4.05
C ILE A 84 -2.02 -0.06 -5.44
N TYR A 85 -2.90 -0.41 -6.37
CA TYR A 85 -2.59 -0.54 -7.79
C TYR A 85 -3.58 0.34 -8.54
N ARG A 86 -3.09 1.21 -9.42
CA ARG A 86 -3.99 2.06 -10.22
C ARG A 86 -4.78 1.19 -11.19
N GLN A 87 -6.05 1.52 -11.40
CA GLN A 87 -6.95 0.71 -12.20
C GLN A 87 -7.68 1.52 -13.27
N GLN A 88 -7.30 1.30 -14.53
CA GLN A 88 -7.88 1.97 -15.68
C GLN A 88 -9.26 1.40 -16.01
N LEU A 89 -10.26 2.26 -16.17
CA LEU A 89 -11.58 1.88 -16.66
C LEU A 89 -11.54 1.55 -18.15
N ILE A 90 -11.89 0.32 -18.53
CA ILE A 90 -11.92 -0.12 -19.93
C ILE A 90 -13.28 -0.67 -20.38
N GLY A 91 -14.26 -0.72 -19.49
CA GLY A 91 -15.61 -1.13 -19.82
C GLY A 91 -16.56 -1.04 -18.63
N LYS A 92 -17.84 -1.34 -18.87
CA LYS A 92 -18.91 -1.27 -17.85
C LYS A 92 -18.55 -2.00 -16.56
N ASN A 93 -17.85 -3.12 -16.63
CA ASN A 93 -17.45 -3.94 -15.49
C ASN A 93 -15.99 -4.42 -15.57
N LYS A 94 -15.13 -3.70 -16.29
CA LYS A 94 -13.76 -4.13 -16.58
C LYS A 94 -12.77 -3.03 -16.22
N LEU A 95 -11.78 -3.38 -15.41
CA LEU A 95 -10.68 -2.55 -14.97
C LEU A 95 -9.35 -3.22 -15.35
N ILE A 96 -8.30 -2.45 -15.56
CA ILE A 96 -6.94 -3.00 -15.67
C ILE A 96 -6.29 -3.04 -14.29
N MET A 97 -5.62 -4.13 -13.92
CA MET A 97 -4.88 -4.27 -12.66
C MET A 97 -3.39 -3.97 -12.86
N ARG A 98 -2.99 -2.70 -12.71
CA ARG A 98 -1.59 -2.28 -12.93
C ARG A 98 -0.73 -2.50 -11.68
N TRP A 99 -0.37 -3.75 -11.42
CA TRP A 99 0.66 -4.12 -10.44
C TRP A 99 2.03 -4.31 -11.09
N LEU A 100 3.11 -3.98 -10.37
CA LEU A 100 4.46 -4.38 -10.83
C LEU A 100 4.73 -5.82 -10.42
N SER A 101 5.49 -6.56 -11.22
CA SER A 101 5.70 -8.02 -11.08
C SER A 101 6.18 -8.50 -9.71
N HIS A 102 6.85 -7.64 -8.94
CA HIS A 102 7.38 -7.96 -7.60
C HIS A 102 6.42 -7.59 -6.45
N ARG A 103 5.22 -7.08 -6.74
CA ARG A 103 4.23 -6.68 -5.72
C ARG A 103 3.43 -7.90 -5.25
N GLY A 104 2.98 -7.87 -4.00
CA GLY A 104 2.27 -8.99 -3.35
C GLY A 104 1.12 -9.55 -4.19
N GLY A 105 0.22 -8.72 -4.70
CA GLY A 105 -0.88 -9.17 -5.55
C GLY A 105 -0.44 -9.83 -6.87
N ALA A 106 0.63 -9.33 -7.49
CA ALA A 106 1.18 -9.92 -8.71
C ALA A 106 1.82 -11.30 -8.44
N LEU A 107 2.51 -11.44 -7.30
CA LEU A 107 3.08 -12.70 -6.85
C LEU A 107 1.97 -13.71 -6.50
N ASP A 108 0.94 -13.28 -5.79
CA ASP A 108 -0.21 -14.13 -5.46
C ASP A 108 -0.91 -14.64 -6.73
N TYR A 109 -1.10 -13.78 -7.74
CA TYR A 109 -1.67 -14.17 -9.03
C TYR A 109 -0.77 -15.15 -9.78
N GLN A 110 0.54 -14.91 -9.82
CA GLN A 110 1.48 -15.82 -10.47
C GLN A 110 1.51 -17.20 -9.80
N GLU A 111 1.56 -17.23 -8.46
CA GLU A 111 1.48 -18.45 -7.66
C GLU A 111 0.14 -19.17 -7.91
N TRP A 112 -0.96 -18.42 -7.96
CA TRP A 112 -2.30 -18.96 -8.26
C TRP A 112 -2.36 -19.62 -9.62
N CYS A 113 -1.90 -18.96 -10.69
CA CYS A 113 -1.91 -19.54 -12.03
C CYS A 113 -1.04 -20.82 -12.13
N ALA A 114 0.04 -20.91 -11.35
CA ALA A 114 0.86 -22.10 -11.29
C ALA A 114 0.18 -23.26 -10.53
N ALA A 115 -0.50 -22.95 -9.43
CA ALA A 115 -1.18 -23.94 -8.59
C ALA A 115 -2.54 -24.40 -9.16
N HIS A 116 -3.26 -23.50 -9.84
CA HIS A 116 -4.61 -23.70 -10.37
C HIS A 116 -4.70 -23.24 -11.85
N PRO A 117 -4.06 -23.96 -12.79
CA PRO A 117 -4.01 -23.53 -14.19
C PRO A 117 -5.40 -23.41 -14.82
N GLY A 118 -5.67 -22.24 -15.40
CA GLY A 118 -6.95 -21.94 -16.05
C GLY A 118 -8.09 -21.54 -15.11
N GLU A 119 -7.87 -21.56 -13.78
CA GLU A 119 -8.87 -21.10 -12.82
C GLU A 119 -8.78 -19.59 -12.59
N ARG A 120 -9.94 -18.94 -12.50
CA ARG A 120 -10.09 -17.52 -12.20
C ARG A 120 -9.46 -17.16 -10.86
N PHE A 121 -8.66 -16.11 -10.83
CA PHE A 121 -8.04 -15.62 -9.59
C PHE A 121 -8.97 -14.63 -8.88
N PRO A 122 -9.44 -14.91 -7.66
CA PRO A 122 -10.32 -14.01 -6.93
C PRO A 122 -9.61 -12.72 -6.49
N VAL A 123 -10.25 -11.58 -6.73
CA VAL A 123 -9.73 -10.26 -6.34
C VAL A 123 -10.86 -9.41 -5.78
N SER A 124 -10.57 -8.60 -4.77
CA SER A 124 -11.50 -7.56 -4.28
C SER A 124 -10.77 -6.24 -4.08
N VAL A 125 -11.46 -5.12 -4.23
CA VAL A 125 -10.90 -3.77 -4.11
C VAL A 125 -11.79 -2.95 -3.19
N ALA A 126 -11.24 -2.48 -2.07
CA ALA A 126 -11.96 -1.61 -1.14
C ALA A 126 -11.58 -0.14 -1.34
N LEU A 127 -12.60 0.72 -1.49
CA LEU A 127 -12.49 2.17 -1.65
C LEU A 127 -13.06 2.85 -0.41
N GLY A 128 -12.40 3.91 0.06
CA GLY A 128 -12.84 4.64 1.25
C GLY A 128 -12.81 3.80 2.54
N ALA A 129 -11.75 3.01 2.74
CA ALA A 129 -11.54 2.30 4.01
C ALA A 129 -11.15 3.27 5.14
N ASP A 130 -11.08 2.78 6.38
CA ASP A 130 -10.62 3.62 7.48
C ASP A 130 -9.13 4.02 7.31
N PRO A 131 -8.73 5.22 7.78
CA PRO A 131 -7.39 5.76 7.52
C PRO A 131 -6.23 4.85 7.95
N ALA A 132 -6.38 4.11 9.05
CA ALA A 132 -5.31 3.22 9.53
C ALA A 132 -5.10 2.03 8.59
N THR A 133 -6.18 1.49 8.00
CA THR A 133 -6.08 0.43 6.98
C THR A 133 -5.43 0.95 5.70
N ILE A 134 -5.80 2.16 5.27
CA ILE A 134 -5.19 2.81 4.11
C ILE A 134 -3.68 3.01 4.33
N LEU A 135 -3.29 3.61 5.45
CA LEU A 135 -1.87 3.80 5.80
C LEU A 135 -1.12 2.47 5.97
N GLY A 136 -1.80 1.45 6.50
CA GLY A 136 -1.23 0.11 6.65
C GLY A 136 -0.91 -0.56 5.31
N ALA A 137 -1.72 -0.31 4.27
CA ALA A 137 -1.48 -0.81 2.92
C ALA A 137 -0.34 -0.09 2.19
N VAL A 138 -0.05 1.17 2.54
CA VAL A 138 1.07 1.94 1.98
C VAL A 138 2.38 1.62 2.70
N THR A 139 2.30 1.30 3.99
CA THR A 139 3.49 1.02 4.81
C THR A 139 4.10 -0.32 4.43
N PRO A 140 5.41 -0.39 4.14
CA PRO A 140 6.06 -1.67 3.84
C PRO A 140 6.24 -2.46 5.14
N VAL A 141 5.27 -3.32 5.42
CA VAL A 141 5.32 -4.28 6.52
C VAL A 141 6.12 -5.51 6.10
N PRO A 142 6.78 -6.22 7.04
CA PRO A 142 7.41 -7.50 6.75
C PRO A 142 6.38 -8.51 6.22
N ASP A 143 6.79 -9.43 5.34
CA ASP A 143 5.87 -10.41 4.75
C ASP A 143 5.16 -11.31 5.77
N THR A 144 5.74 -11.44 6.96
CA THR A 144 5.22 -12.19 8.12
C THR A 144 4.07 -11.49 8.84
N LEU A 145 3.81 -10.22 8.54
CA LEU A 145 2.75 -9.43 9.18
C LEU A 145 1.75 -8.96 8.11
N SER A 146 0.47 -9.25 8.31
CA SER A 146 -0.59 -8.71 7.43
C SER A 146 -0.72 -7.20 7.62
N GLU A 147 -0.99 -6.48 6.53
CA GLU A 147 -1.27 -5.04 6.54
C GLU A 147 -2.47 -4.70 7.45
N TYR A 148 -3.46 -5.60 7.57
CA TYR A 148 -4.57 -5.45 8.53
C TYR A 148 -4.12 -5.50 9.99
N ALA A 149 -3.12 -6.33 10.30
CA ALA A 149 -2.57 -6.44 11.64
C ALA A 149 -1.80 -5.17 12.00
N PHE A 150 -1.04 -4.64 11.05
CA PHE A 150 -0.35 -3.36 11.21
C PHE A 150 -1.33 -2.19 11.37
N ALA A 151 -2.41 -2.17 10.58
CA ALA A 151 -3.49 -1.20 10.76
C ALA A 151 -4.12 -1.27 12.15
N GLY A 152 -4.29 -2.48 12.71
CA GLY A 152 -4.79 -2.67 14.07
C GLY A 152 -3.84 -2.12 15.15
N LEU A 153 -2.53 -2.21 14.93
CA LEU A 153 -1.52 -1.59 15.81
C LEU A 153 -1.59 -0.07 15.75
N LEU A 154 -1.68 0.51 14.54
CA LEU A 154 -1.80 1.96 14.34
C LEU A 154 -3.09 2.51 14.98
N ARG A 155 -4.21 1.80 14.80
CA ARG A 155 -5.53 2.21 15.31
C ARG A 155 -5.69 1.98 16.81
N GLY A 156 -4.92 1.06 17.39
CA GLY A 156 -5.06 0.64 18.79
C GLY A 156 -6.23 -0.32 19.05
N THR A 157 -6.92 -0.76 18.00
CA THR A 157 -7.99 -1.76 18.04
C THR A 157 -7.97 -2.63 16.79
N LYS A 158 -8.42 -3.88 16.90
CA LYS A 158 -8.52 -4.83 15.78
C LYS A 158 -9.24 -4.22 14.57
N THR A 159 -8.74 -4.50 13.38
CA THR A 159 -9.41 -4.11 12.14
C THR A 159 -10.67 -4.95 11.95
N GLU A 160 -11.80 -4.28 11.81
CA GLU A 160 -13.08 -4.92 11.52
C GLU A 160 -13.19 -5.21 10.03
N VAL A 161 -13.39 -6.48 9.69
CA VAL A 161 -13.46 -6.96 8.31
C VAL A 161 -14.74 -7.74 8.11
N VAL A 162 -15.19 -7.84 6.86
CA VAL A 162 -16.31 -8.68 6.46
C VAL A 162 -15.89 -9.55 5.28
N LYS A 163 -16.48 -10.74 5.20
CA LYS A 163 -16.29 -11.61 4.05
C LYS A 163 -16.91 -10.98 2.81
N CYS A 164 -16.20 -11.00 1.69
CA CYS A 164 -16.77 -10.70 0.38
C CYS A 164 -17.97 -11.61 0.06
N ILE A 165 -18.85 -11.14 -0.83
CA ILE A 165 -20.04 -11.87 -1.26
C ILE A 165 -19.66 -13.02 -2.20
N SER A 166 -18.81 -12.75 -3.18
CA SER A 166 -18.48 -13.63 -4.30
C SER A 166 -17.24 -14.50 -4.10
N ASN A 167 -16.46 -14.24 -3.06
CA ASN A 167 -15.20 -14.93 -2.79
C ASN A 167 -14.88 -14.95 -1.29
N ASP A 168 -13.82 -15.66 -0.89
CA ASP A 168 -13.43 -15.85 0.52
C ASP A 168 -12.43 -14.81 1.04
N LEU A 169 -12.25 -13.70 0.32
CA LEU A 169 -11.45 -12.57 0.80
C LEU A 169 -12.22 -11.79 1.86
N GLU A 170 -11.47 -11.04 2.67
CA GLU A 170 -12.02 -10.15 3.69
C GLU A 170 -11.63 -8.70 3.40
N VAL A 171 -12.62 -7.83 3.37
CA VAL A 171 -12.49 -6.39 3.11
C VAL A 171 -12.83 -5.60 4.37
N PRO A 172 -12.36 -4.34 4.53
CA PRO A 172 -12.71 -3.50 5.67
C PRO A 172 -14.22 -3.32 5.75
N ALA A 173 -14.84 -3.64 6.89
CA ALA A 173 -16.29 -3.57 7.05
C ALA A 173 -16.85 -2.14 6.88
N SER A 174 -16.02 -1.13 7.16
CA SER A 174 -16.35 0.29 7.05
C SER A 174 -16.05 0.89 5.67
N ALA A 175 -15.59 0.10 4.68
CA ALA A 175 -15.33 0.62 3.35
C ALA A 175 -16.58 1.29 2.75
N GLU A 176 -16.39 2.37 1.99
CA GLU A 176 -17.47 3.08 1.33
C GLU A 176 -18.02 2.27 0.14
N ILE A 177 -17.11 1.75 -0.70
CA ILE A 177 -17.42 0.96 -1.88
C ILE A 177 -16.45 -0.23 -1.95
N VAL A 178 -16.93 -1.41 -2.30
CA VAL A 178 -16.13 -2.60 -2.56
C VAL A 178 -16.47 -3.15 -3.93
N LEU A 179 -15.44 -3.38 -4.73
CA LEU A 179 -15.53 -4.07 -6.02
C LEU A 179 -15.05 -5.50 -5.82
N GLU A 180 -15.84 -6.49 -6.21
CA GLU A 180 -15.44 -7.89 -6.15
C GLU A 180 -15.49 -8.53 -7.53
N GLY A 181 -14.60 -9.49 -7.76
CA GLY A 181 -14.62 -10.30 -8.96
C GLY A 181 -13.36 -11.11 -9.11
N TYR A 182 -12.82 -11.12 -10.33
CA TYR A 182 -11.70 -12.00 -10.65
C TYR A 182 -10.84 -11.47 -11.79
N ILE A 183 -9.65 -12.05 -11.91
CA ILE A 183 -8.80 -11.95 -13.10
C ILE A 183 -8.91 -13.27 -13.87
N GLU A 184 -9.26 -13.19 -15.15
CA GLU A 184 -9.29 -14.34 -16.06
C GLU A 184 -7.84 -14.63 -16.52
N PRO A 185 -7.34 -15.87 -16.37
CA PRO A 185 -5.97 -16.19 -16.75
C PRO A 185 -5.68 -15.87 -18.21
N GLY A 186 -4.65 -15.04 -18.44
CA GLY A 186 -4.22 -14.63 -19.79
C GLY A 186 -5.02 -13.47 -20.40
N GLU A 187 -6.08 -12.97 -19.76
CA GLU A 187 -6.78 -11.77 -20.21
C GLU A 187 -5.96 -10.52 -19.84
N LEU A 188 -5.37 -9.88 -20.85
CA LEU A 188 -4.56 -8.66 -20.71
C LEU A 188 -5.16 -7.52 -21.55
N ALA A 189 -4.92 -6.28 -21.14
CA ALA A 189 -5.26 -5.10 -21.91
C ALA A 189 -4.15 -4.03 -21.84
N PRO A 190 -4.01 -3.18 -22.87
CA PRO A 190 -3.06 -2.07 -22.86
C PRO A 190 -3.49 -0.99 -21.86
N GLU A 191 -2.61 -0.68 -20.92
CA GLU A 191 -2.77 0.36 -19.91
C GLU A 191 -2.05 1.63 -20.31
N GLY A 192 -2.68 2.78 -20.06
CA GLY A 192 -2.10 4.10 -20.31
C GLY A 192 -2.27 4.61 -21.75
N PRO A 193 -1.64 5.76 -22.07
CA PRO A 193 -0.71 6.50 -21.20
C PRO A 193 -1.39 7.15 -19.98
N TYR A 194 -0.61 7.40 -18.93
CA TYR A 194 -1.02 8.15 -17.73
C TYR A 194 0.13 8.98 -17.18
N GLY A 195 -0.18 10.16 -16.66
CA GLY A 195 0.76 10.92 -15.82
C GLY A 195 1.07 10.18 -14.51
N ASP A 196 2.31 10.24 -14.05
CA ASP A 196 2.72 9.68 -12.76
C ASP A 196 3.55 10.64 -11.88
N HIS A 197 3.92 10.16 -10.69
CA HIS A 197 4.74 10.85 -9.69
C HIS A 197 6.09 11.42 -10.19
N THR A 198 6.52 11.06 -11.40
CA THR A 198 7.71 11.64 -12.02
C THR A 198 7.43 12.99 -12.69
N GLY A 199 6.14 13.32 -12.89
CA GLY A 199 5.69 14.49 -13.66
C GLY A 199 5.66 14.27 -15.17
N TYR A 200 5.70 13.01 -15.63
CA TYR A 200 5.69 12.63 -17.05
C TYR A 200 4.64 11.55 -17.31
N TYR A 201 4.28 11.37 -18.58
CA TYR A 201 3.45 10.26 -19.03
C TYR A 201 4.26 8.97 -19.13
N ASN A 202 3.73 7.86 -18.62
CA ASN A 202 4.27 6.53 -18.88
C ASN A 202 3.85 6.04 -20.28
N GLU A 203 4.71 5.22 -20.88
CA GLU A 203 4.39 4.45 -22.08
C GLU A 203 3.28 3.41 -21.83
N VAL A 204 2.64 2.99 -22.91
CA VAL A 204 1.62 1.93 -22.90
C VAL A 204 2.26 0.57 -22.65
N ASP A 205 1.66 -0.24 -21.75
CA ASP A 205 2.09 -1.61 -21.47
C ASP A 205 0.89 -2.52 -21.13
N ASN A 206 1.03 -3.84 -21.24
CA ASN A 206 -0.07 -4.79 -21.05
C ASN A 206 -0.14 -5.31 -19.61
N PHE A 207 -1.33 -5.22 -19.01
CA PHE A 207 -1.58 -5.70 -17.64
C PHE A 207 -2.86 -6.55 -17.56
N PRO A 208 -3.01 -7.38 -16.51
CA PRO A 208 -4.19 -8.22 -16.33
C PRO A 208 -5.48 -7.42 -16.21
N VAL A 209 -6.57 -7.99 -16.71
CA VAL A 209 -7.90 -7.40 -16.63
C VAL A 209 -8.65 -7.94 -15.42
N PHE A 210 -9.07 -7.02 -14.56
CA PHE A 210 -9.97 -7.27 -13.44
C PHE A 210 -11.43 -7.15 -13.90
N THR A 211 -12.14 -8.28 -13.88
CA THR A 211 -13.57 -8.35 -14.15
C THR A 211 -14.34 -8.16 -12.85
N VAL A 212 -15.11 -7.08 -12.76
CA VAL A 212 -15.98 -6.79 -11.62
C VAL A 212 -17.29 -7.53 -11.81
N THR A 213 -17.63 -8.39 -10.86
CA THR A 213 -18.90 -9.14 -10.85
C THR A 213 -19.87 -8.62 -9.79
N HIS A 214 -19.35 -7.94 -8.77
CA HIS A 214 -20.15 -7.32 -7.72
C HIS A 214 -19.61 -5.94 -7.36
N ILE A 215 -20.53 -5.00 -7.13
CA ILE A 215 -20.26 -3.73 -6.46
C ILE A 215 -21.11 -3.71 -5.21
N THR A 216 -20.47 -3.63 -4.04
CA THR A 216 -21.17 -3.41 -2.77
C THR A 216 -20.80 -2.04 -2.23
N GLN A 217 -21.74 -1.34 -1.61
CA GLN A 217 -21.47 -0.01 -1.05
C GLN A 217 -22.38 0.32 0.12
N ARG A 218 -21.97 1.34 0.88
CA ARG A 218 -22.79 1.96 1.92
C ARG A 218 -23.99 2.71 1.32
N GLU A 219 -24.98 2.99 2.15
CA GLU A 219 -25.91 4.09 1.87
C GLU A 219 -25.13 5.41 1.83
N ASP A 220 -25.46 6.26 0.85
CA ASP A 220 -24.80 7.55 0.61
C ASP A 220 -23.26 7.47 0.53
N ALA A 221 -22.75 6.41 -0.10
CA ALA A 221 -21.33 6.12 -0.18
C ALA A 221 -20.49 7.25 -0.80
N ILE A 222 -19.31 7.48 -0.23
CA ILE A 222 -18.34 8.46 -0.70
C ILE A 222 -17.26 7.78 -1.53
N TYR A 223 -17.00 8.29 -2.74
CA TYR A 223 -15.89 7.83 -3.56
C TYR A 223 -14.59 8.53 -3.16
N HIS A 224 -13.68 7.80 -2.53
CA HIS A 224 -12.34 8.26 -2.19
C HIS A 224 -11.40 8.08 -3.39
N SER A 225 -10.78 9.17 -3.85
CA SER A 225 -9.88 9.20 -5.00
C SER A 225 -8.77 10.24 -4.82
N THR A 226 -7.75 10.14 -5.65
CA THR A 226 -6.60 11.05 -5.71
C THR A 226 -6.03 11.12 -7.12
N TYR A 227 -4.95 11.87 -7.29
CA TYR A 227 -4.17 11.94 -8.51
C TYR A 227 -2.67 11.85 -8.16
N THR A 228 -1.87 11.56 -9.18
CA THR A 228 -0.40 11.65 -9.09
C THR A 228 0.11 12.47 -10.28
N GLY A 229 1.21 13.19 -10.09
CA GLY A 229 1.79 14.02 -11.12
C GLY A 229 3.14 14.58 -10.71
N ARG A 230 3.46 15.78 -11.21
CA ARG A 230 4.69 16.46 -10.79
C ARG A 230 4.59 16.79 -9.28
N PRO A 231 5.57 16.36 -8.45
CA PRO A 231 5.51 16.58 -7.02
C PRO A 231 5.64 18.07 -6.66
N PRO A 232 5.08 18.51 -5.52
CA PRO A 232 4.44 17.68 -4.49
C PRO A 232 3.00 17.27 -4.86
N ASP A 233 2.71 15.98 -4.77
CA ASP A 233 1.37 15.39 -4.87
C ASP A 233 1.01 14.67 -3.55
N GLU A 234 -0.25 14.22 -3.39
CA GLU A 234 -0.67 13.54 -2.15
C GLU A 234 0.20 12.30 -1.83
N PRO A 235 0.52 11.40 -2.80
CA PRO A 235 1.44 10.30 -2.55
C PRO A 235 2.84 10.74 -2.06
N ALA A 236 3.38 11.87 -2.57
CA ALA A 236 4.66 12.39 -2.09
C ALA A 236 4.59 12.87 -0.63
N VAL A 237 3.50 13.54 -0.23
CA VAL A 237 3.29 13.96 1.16
C VAL A 237 3.15 12.75 2.09
N LEU A 238 2.41 11.72 1.67
CA LEU A 238 2.34 10.45 2.40
C LEU A 238 3.71 9.77 2.52
N GLY A 239 4.51 9.80 1.45
CA GLY A 239 5.88 9.29 1.44
C GLY A 239 6.77 9.98 2.49
N VAL A 240 6.67 11.32 2.60
CA VAL A 240 7.39 12.09 3.62
C VAL A 240 6.97 11.68 5.02
N ALA A 241 5.67 11.56 5.28
CA ALA A 241 5.16 11.16 6.59
C ALA A 241 5.59 9.73 6.97
N LEU A 242 5.57 8.80 6.02
CA LEU A 242 6.00 7.42 6.25
C LEU A 242 7.51 7.30 6.40
N ASN A 243 8.29 8.23 5.85
CA ASN A 243 9.75 8.20 5.99
C ASN A 243 10.19 8.34 7.45
N GLU A 244 9.44 9.07 8.28
CA GLU A 244 9.67 9.19 9.73
C GLU A 244 9.62 7.82 10.45
N VAL A 245 8.95 6.81 9.87
CA VAL A 245 8.93 5.43 10.40
C VAL A 245 10.25 4.70 10.12
N PHE A 246 10.98 5.04 9.05
CA PHE A 246 12.26 4.39 8.70
C PHE A 246 13.45 4.99 9.43
N VAL A 247 13.40 6.27 9.84
CA VAL A 247 14.53 6.94 10.50
C VAL A 247 15.02 6.15 11.73
N PRO A 248 14.16 5.70 12.68
CA PRO A 248 14.62 4.92 13.82
C PRO A 248 15.22 3.55 13.44
N ILE A 249 14.73 2.94 12.35
CA ILE A 249 15.24 1.67 11.84
C ILE A 249 16.66 1.85 11.28
N LEU A 250 16.89 2.94 10.54
CA LEU A 250 18.21 3.31 10.05
C LEU A 250 19.17 3.66 11.19
N GLN A 251 18.74 4.48 12.14
CA GLN A 251 19.53 4.89 13.31
C GLN A 251 19.96 3.69 14.17
N LYS A 252 19.14 2.64 14.26
CA LYS A 252 19.51 1.42 14.96
C LYS A 252 20.72 0.71 14.32
N GLN A 253 20.83 0.75 12.99
CA GLN A 253 21.94 0.14 12.25
C GLN A 253 23.14 1.09 12.12
N PHE A 254 22.86 2.39 12.01
CA PHE A 254 23.83 3.47 11.84
C PHE A 254 23.56 4.56 12.90
N PRO A 255 24.01 4.37 14.16
CA PRO A 255 23.76 5.31 15.25
C PRO A 255 24.33 6.71 15.01
N GLU A 256 25.24 6.84 14.06
CA GLU A 256 25.80 8.10 13.58
C GLU A 256 24.80 8.97 12.80
N ILE A 257 23.72 8.40 12.25
CA ILE A 257 22.69 9.14 11.51
C ILE A 257 21.86 9.98 12.50
N VAL A 258 21.76 11.28 12.24
CA VAL A 258 20.92 12.21 13.00
C VAL A 258 19.54 12.31 12.34
N ASP A 259 19.49 12.53 11.03
CA ASP A 259 18.26 12.61 10.25
C ASP A 259 18.43 11.95 8.87
N PHE A 260 17.32 11.50 8.29
CA PHE A 260 17.24 10.90 6.97
C PHE A 260 15.99 11.38 6.25
N TYR A 261 16.17 12.15 5.18
CA TYR A 261 15.08 12.82 4.47
C TYR A 261 15.08 12.50 2.98
N LEU A 262 13.88 12.21 2.45
CA LEU A 262 13.62 12.01 1.03
C LEU A 262 12.71 13.14 0.53
N PRO A 263 13.23 14.13 -0.20
CA PRO A 263 12.41 15.27 -0.61
C PRO A 263 11.36 14.89 -1.67
N PRO A 264 10.10 15.39 -1.56
CA PRO A 264 9.05 15.21 -2.57
C PRO A 264 9.50 15.56 -3.99
N GLU A 265 10.18 16.69 -4.15
CA GLU A 265 10.70 17.20 -5.42
C GLU A 265 11.70 16.24 -6.08
N GLY A 266 12.31 15.34 -5.32
CA GLY A 266 13.13 14.23 -5.79
C GLY A 266 12.31 13.01 -6.24
N CYS A 267 11.05 13.20 -6.61
CA CYS A 267 10.08 12.14 -6.90
C CYS A 267 9.96 11.14 -5.74
N SER A 268 9.93 11.65 -4.50
CA SER A 268 9.77 10.90 -3.24
C SER A 268 10.87 9.91 -2.85
N TYR A 269 11.72 9.44 -3.77
CA TYR A 269 12.74 8.43 -3.46
C TYR A 269 14.05 8.57 -4.24
N ARG A 270 14.15 9.41 -5.28
CA ARG A 270 15.34 9.45 -6.14
C ARG A 270 16.53 10.19 -5.52
N LEU A 271 16.27 11.04 -4.53
CA LEU A 271 17.28 11.77 -3.77
C LEU A 271 17.07 11.56 -2.26
N ALA A 272 18.16 11.31 -1.54
CA ALA A 272 18.20 11.30 -0.08
C ALA A 272 19.19 12.33 0.45
N VAL A 273 18.80 12.99 1.54
CA VAL A 273 19.67 13.83 2.36
C VAL A 273 19.83 13.17 3.71
N VAL A 274 21.07 12.93 4.13
CA VAL A 274 21.40 12.29 5.41
C VAL A 274 22.30 13.22 6.20
N THR A 275 21.92 13.52 7.44
CA THR A 275 22.79 14.25 8.37
C THR A 275 23.36 13.29 9.38
N MET A 276 24.63 13.45 9.75
CA MET A 276 25.31 12.50 10.62
C MET A 276 26.34 13.15 11.54
N LYS A 277 26.64 12.48 12.65
CA LYS A 277 27.77 12.81 13.53
C LYS A 277 29.04 12.13 13.02
N LYS A 278 29.82 12.83 12.21
CA LYS A 278 31.06 12.31 11.63
C LYS A 278 32.12 12.05 12.72
N GLN A 279 32.77 10.88 12.64
CA GLN A 279 33.76 10.43 13.66
C GLN A 279 35.15 10.15 13.07
N TYR A 280 35.25 9.92 11.77
CA TYR A 280 36.52 9.64 11.10
C TYR A 280 36.50 10.01 9.61
N ALA A 281 37.68 10.13 9.00
CA ALA A 281 37.80 10.42 7.57
C ALA A 281 37.21 9.28 6.73
N GLY A 282 36.36 9.61 5.75
CA GLY A 282 35.68 8.62 4.92
C GLY A 282 34.36 8.09 5.49
N HIS A 283 33.95 8.47 6.71
CA HIS A 283 32.73 7.95 7.36
C HIS A 283 31.47 8.10 6.49
N ALA A 284 31.32 9.22 5.78
CA ALA A 284 30.19 9.46 4.86
C ALA A 284 30.01 8.37 3.79
N LYS A 285 31.09 7.73 3.32
CA LYS A 285 31.00 6.69 2.29
C LYS A 285 30.34 5.42 2.83
N ARG A 286 30.55 5.12 4.12
CA ARG A 286 29.87 4.01 4.81
C ARG A 286 28.36 4.24 4.85
N VAL A 287 27.94 5.47 5.18
CA VAL A 287 26.53 5.86 5.19
C VAL A 287 25.92 5.78 3.79
N MET A 288 26.59 6.31 2.76
CA MET A 288 26.14 6.20 1.36
C MET A 288 25.89 4.75 0.94
N MET A 289 26.85 3.85 1.18
CA MET A 289 26.69 2.43 0.88
C MET A 289 25.58 1.78 1.71
N GLY A 290 25.41 2.20 2.97
CA GLY A 290 24.31 1.77 3.83
C GLY A 290 22.93 2.12 3.27
N VAL A 291 22.74 3.37 2.82
CA VAL A 291 21.49 3.82 2.21
C VAL A 291 21.11 2.97 1.00
N TRP A 292 22.08 2.66 0.13
CA TRP A 292 21.84 1.89 -1.09
C TRP A 292 21.65 0.38 -0.88
N SER A 293 21.93 -0.17 0.31
CA SER A 293 21.97 -1.63 0.52
C SER A 293 21.13 -2.15 1.68
N PHE A 294 20.88 -1.33 2.70
CA PHE A 294 20.29 -1.83 3.95
C PHE A 294 18.78 -2.08 3.84
N LEU A 295 18.02 -1.11 3.31
CA LEU A 295 16.57 -1.21 3.14
C LEU A 295 16.20 -1.22 1.66
N ARG A 296 15.33 -2.16 1.27
CA ARG A 296 14.88 -2.34 -0.12
C ARG A 296 14.25 -1.07 -0.71
N GLN A 297 13.60 -0.28 0.14
CA GLN A 297 12.90 0.97 -0.21
C GLN A 297 13.84 2.03 -0.80
N PHE A 298 15.13 2.00 -0.44
CA PHE A 298 16.11 3.04 -0.82
C PHE A 298 17.09 2.56 -1.90
N MET A 299 16.97 1.32 -2.38
CA MET A 299 17.88 0.75 -3.38
C MET A 299 17.85 1.49 -4.73
N TYR A 300 16.73 2.16 -5.05
CA TYR A 300 16.58 2.93 -6.29
C TYR A 300 16.87 4.42 -6.14
N THR A 301 17.26 4.88 -4.94
CA THR A 301 17.71 6.24 -4.70
C THR A 301 19.02 6.48 -5.44
N LYS A 302 19.03 7.38 -6.42
CA LYS A 302 20.21 7.60 -7.28
C LYS A 302 21.17 8.63 -6.70
N PHE A 303 20.67 9.55 -5.90
CA PHE A 303 21.45 10.64 -5.33
C PHE A 303 21.41 10.57 -3.81
N VAL A 304 22.58 10.59 -3.17
CA VAL A 304 22.69 10.63 -1.70
C VAL A 304 23.63 11.77 -1.32
N ILE A 305 23.10 12.72 -0.56
CA ILE A 305 23.85 13.85 0.00
C ILE A 305 24.08 13.55 1.47
N VAL A 306 25.34 13.56 1.92
CA VAL A 306 25.69 13.33 3.33
C VAL A 306 26.31 14.60 3.90
N CYS A 307 25.72 15.11 4.97
CA CYS A 307 26.11 16.32 5.67
C CYS A 307 26.44 16.02 7.14
N ASP A 308 27.14 16.95 7.79
CA ASP A 308 27.30 16.95 9.25
C ASP A 308 25.97 17.39 9.93
N ASP A 309 25.89 17.30 11.26
CA ASP A 309 24.67 17.51 12.06
C ASP A 309 24.31 18.98 12.31
N ASP A 310 25.15 19.91 11.87
CA ASP A 310 24.91 21.35 11.86
C ASP A 310 24.06 21.82 10.66
N VAL A 311 23.90 20.96 9.65
CA VAL A 311 23.02 21.21 8.51
C VAL A 311 21.59 20.80 8.88
N THR A 312 20.68 21.76 8.94
CA THR A 312 19.25 21.46 9.14
C THR A 312 18.60 21.08 7.81
N ARG A 313 17.68 20.10 7.82
CA ARG A 313 16.83 19.84 6.64
C ARG A 313 16.05 21.11 6.30
N ALA A 314 16.00 21.48 5.01
CA ALA A 314 15.11 22.54 4.55
C ALA A 314 13.66 22.06 4.73
N THR A 315 13.03 22.45 5.83
CA THR A 315 11.58 22.29 6.05
C THR A 315 10.84 23.33 5.21
N GLY A 316 10.93 23.20 3.89
CA GLY A 316 10.15 23.98 2.95
C GLY A 316 8.71 23.47 2.88
N MET A 317 7.93 23.65 3.94
CA MET A 317 6.49 23.85 3.76
C MET A 317 6.29 25.35 3.58
N MET A 318 6.27 25.79 2.32
CA MET A 318 5.55 27.01 1.95
C MET A 318 4.06 26.68 1.90
#